data_AF-A0A0G1V3L2-F1
#
_entry.id   AF-A0A0G1V3L2-F1
#
_cell.length_a   1.000
_cell.length_b   1.000
_cell.length_c   1.000
_cell.angle_alpha   90.00
_cell.angle_beta   90.00
_cell.angle_gamma   90.00
#
_symmetry.space_group_name_H-M   'P 1'
#
loop_
_entity.id
_entity.type
_entity.pdbx_description
1 polymer ?
#
loop_
_entity_poly.entity_id
_entity_poly.type
_entity_poly.pdbx_seq_one_letter_code
_entity_poly.pdbx_strand_id
1 'polypeptide(L)'
;MSEPTEPQPEIEGGRAAEQIVPNLKSLLRVILARTKTYTKDEMDSLSGSERMVRNRRNFEIIAHQGGKGDFPAHTREAYLLAKKNGAGGFDMDIRMSADGGMYCFHGNSLEESSDGTGKFEDKTSGEIDNLDAGYKFSPDGGKTFPYRDKGLKIARLADILRDEDFKDMTFYIHYQDQIAGTMDRLVEDVNEFGVAPRLVVVGFDEKPLIELKEQTGCRRGAGALESLKFMEAVKSGKTLKKEDLRWDVLTIGGEETDSEKPMDKYGSQAMTWARKNKLPDIDYVLACKNLGKKAIVWTEDDVDRAKKLAALGFDGIWTNFPSKMAPVINLPVAEPVSPATELATNLVNAMADGILALWAVQAMQKRKIPLTPEGIDAQMRRMEFDYIKGSPKERKRMEEGLQLVLEWYMQKDAPPVDPGLEQLVMHAVELTNK
;
A
#
# COMPACT_ATOMS: atom_id res chain seq x y z
N MET A 1 -49.90 51.04 15.15
CA MET A 1 -49.26 49.81 14.63
C MET A 1 -48.16 49.48 15.61
N SER A 2 -48.39 48.48 16.47
CA SER A 2 -47.38 47.93 17.37
C SER A 2 -47.05 46.55 16.83
N GLU A 3 -45.80 46.35 16.41
CA GLU A 3 -45.30 45.07 15.89
C GLU A 3 -45.46 43.96 16.95
N PRO A 4 -45.76 42.71 16.53
CA PRO A 4 -45.80 41.59 17.45
C PRO A 4 -44.37 41.11 17.74
N THR A 5 -44.01 41.07 19.02
CA THR A 5 -42.80 40.39 19.52
C THR A 5 -42.91 38.89 19.31
N GLU A 6 -42.05 38.32 18.47
CA GLU A 6 -41.83 36.87 18.40
C GLU A 6 -41.26 36.33 19.73
N PRO A 7 -41.66 35.11 20.16
CA PRO A 7 -41.08 34.49 21.34
C PRO A 7 -39.67 34.00 21.02
N GLN A 8 -38.68 34.44 21.80
CA GLN A 8 -37.35 33.84 21.75
C GLN A 8 -37.40 32.38 22.22
N PRO A 9 -36.80 31.43 21.49
CA PRO A 9 -36.69 30.06 21.96
C PRO A 9 -35.70 29.99 23.13
N GLU A 10 -36.19 29.61 24.31
CA GLU A 10 -35.33 29.18 25.41
C GLU A 10 -34.63 27.88 24.97
N ILE A 11 -33.37 28.00 24.55
CA ILE A 11 -32.54 26.84 24.25
C ILE A 11 -32.08 26.24 25.58
N GLU A 12 -32.64 25.09 25.93
CA GLU A 12 -32.22 24.21 27.03
C GLU A 12 -30.77 23.69 26.80
N GLY A 13 -29.76 24.55 27.04
CA GLY A 13 -28.33 24.22 26.87
C GLY A 13 -27.79 23.08 27.76
N GLY A 14 -28.61 22.50 28.63
CA GLY A 14 -28.23 21.37 29.49
C GLY A 14 -28.41 19.98 28.85
N ARG A 15 -29.41 19.80 27.97
CA ARG A 15 -29.69 18.48 27.35
C ARG A 15 -28.85 18.18 26.12
N ALA A 16 -28.47 19.22 25.37
CA ALA A 16 -27.58 19.08 24.21
C ALA A 16 -26.22 18.50 24.62
N ALA A 17 -25.62 19.00 25.71
CA ALA A 17 -24.34 18.52 26.23
C ALA A 17 -24.33 17.01 26.58
N GLU A 18 -25.42 16.47 27.13
CA GLU A 18 -25.51 15.04 27.50
C GLU A 18 -25.63 14.10 26.29
N GLN A 19 -26.21 14.54 25.17
CA GLN A 19 -26.29 13.78 23.91
C GLN A 19 -25.07 13.99 22.99
N ILE A 20 -24.39 15.12 23.14
CA ILE A 20 -23.17 15.47 22.40
C ILE A 20 -21.98 14.62 22.84
N VAL A 21 -21.84 14.25 24.12
CA VAL A 21 -20.70 13.41 24.59
C VAL A 21 -20.69 12.00 23.96
N PRO A 22 -21.80 11.25 23.85
CA PRO A 22 -21.85 9.99 23.10
C PRO A 22 -21.53 10.12 21.61
N ASN A 23 -21.99 11.20 20.96
CA ASN A 23 -21.76 11.45 19.54
C ASN A 23 -20.34 11.96 19.25
N LEU A 24 -19.74 12.71 20.18
CA LEU A 24 -18.32 13.05 20.20
C LEU A 24 -17.44 11.85 20.50
N LYS A 25 -17.89 10.86 21.29
CA LYS A 25 -17.23 9.55 21.37
C LYS A 25 -17.27 8.82 20.04
N SER A 26 -18.31 9.02 19.21
CA SER A 26 -18.35 8.52 17.83
C SER A 26 -17.41 9.29 16.90
N LEU A 27 -17.27 10.61 17.08
CA LEU A 27 -16.25 11.43 16.39
C LEU A 27 -14.83 11.01 16.79
N LEU A 28 -14.62 10.74 18.10
CA LEU A 28 -13.43 10.11 18.64
C LEU A 28 -13.26 8.75 17.96
N ARG A 29 -14.29 7.90 17.85
CA ARG A 29 -14.20 6.62 17.11
C ARG A 29 -13.83 6.77 15.64
N VAL A 30 -14.19 7.86 14.96
CA VAL A 30 -13.76 8.16 13.58
C VAL A 30 -12.30 8.62 13.54
N ILE A 31 -11.87 9.46 14.48
CA ILE A 31 -10.45 9.79 14.73
C ILE A 31 -9.64 8.53 15.06
N LEU A 32 -10.24 7.62 15.83
CA LEU A 32 -9.68 6.33 16.26
C LEU A 32 -9.71 5.29 15.14
N ALA A 33 -10.66 5.37 14.21
CA ALA A 33 -10.73 4.50 13.02
C ALA A 33 -9.56 4.81 12.08
N ARG A 34 -9.20 6.09 11.92
CA ARG A 34 -8.00 6.51 11.18
C ARG A 34 -6.69 5.98 11.79
N THR A 35 -6.72 5.61 13.07
CA THR A 35 -5.54 5.29 13.89
C THR A 35 -5.61 3.90 14.54
N LYS A 36 -6.58 3.06 14.16
CA LYS A 36 -6.66 1.68 14.64
C LYS A 36 -6.03 0.74 13.64
N THR A 37 -5.28 -0.22 14.17
CA THR A 37 -5.26 -1.56 13.57
C THR A 37 -6.68 -2.09 13.73
N TYR A 38 -7.47 -1.99 12.67
CA TYR A 38 -8.87 -2.43 12.66
C TYR A 38 -8.96 -3.90 13.06
N THR A 39 -9.90 -4.23 13.94
CA THR A 39 -10.29 -5.62 14.18
C THR A 39 -10.90 -6.22 12.90
N LYS A 40 -10.98 -7.55 12.80
CA LYS A 40 -11.58 -8.22 11.64
C LYS A 40 -13.01 -7.73 11.40
N ASP A 41 -13.81 -7.66 12.47
CA ASP A 41 -15.21 -7.25 12.40
C ASP A 41 -15.39 -5.76 12.02
N GLU A 42 -14.49 -4.87 12.47
CA GLU A 42 -14.47 -3.45 12.06
C GLU A 42 -14.07 -3.29 10.59
N MET A 43 -13.12 -4.09 10.08
CA MET A 43 -12.76 -4.08 8.65
C MET A 43 -13.90 -4.59 7.79
N ASP A 44 -14.60 -5.63 8.25
CA ASP A 44 -15.71 -6.24 7.53
C ASP A 44 -16.87 -5.24 7.40
N SER A 45 -17.17 -4.44 8.44
CA SER A 45 -18.20 -3.39 8.35
C SER A 45 -17.78 -2.19 7.48
N LEU A 46 -16.51 -1.77 7.55
CA LEU A 46 -15.99 -0.63 6.78
C LEU A 46 -15.80 -0.95 5.30
N SER A 47 -15.66 -2.23 4.95
CA SER A 47 -15.39 -2.71 3.59
C SER A 47 -16.45 -2.31 2.56
N GLY A 48 -17.65 -1.90 3.01
CA GLY A 48 -18.74 -1.38 2.18
C GLY A 48 -18.73 0.15 1.98
N SER A 49 -17.82 0.90 2.62
CA SER A 49 -17.79 2.36 2.44
C SER A 49 -17.33 2.77 1.04
N GLU A 50 -17.90 3.86 0.49
CA GLU A 50 -17.62 4.32 -0.88
C GLU A 50 -16.13 4.65 -1.12
N ARG A 51 -15.46 5.23 -0.12
CA ARG A 51 -14.01 5.48 -0.12
C ARG A 51 -13.21 4.18 -0.32
N MET A 52 -13.61 3.09 0.34
CA MET A 52 -12.95 1.79 0.25
C MET A 52 -13.30 1.04 -1.04
N VAL A 53 -14.52 1.18 -1.54
CA VAL A 53 -14.96 0.64 -2.84
C VAL A 53 -14.19 1.32 -3.98
N ARG A 54 -13.97 2.64 -3.90
CA ARG A 54 -13.17 3.38 -4.89
C ARG A 54 -11.69 2.98 -4.87
N ASN A 55 -11.10 2.77 -3.70
CA ASN A 55 -9.71 2.28 -3.59
C ASN A 55 -9.54 0.89 -4.23
N ARG A 56 -10.56 0.03 -4.14
CA ARG A 56 -10.54 -1.34 -4.68
C ARG A 56 -10.64 -1.42 -6.20
N ARG A 57 -11.33 -0.48 -6.86
CA ARG A 57 -11.46 -0.46 -8.33
C ARG A 57 -10.13 -0.28 -9.07
N ASN A 58 -9.12 0.28 -8.39
CA ASN A 58 -7.78 0.50 -8.94
C ASN A 58 -6.72 -0.39 -8.26
N PHE A 59 -7.15 -1.44 -7.53
CA PHE A 59 -6.25 -2.33 -6.81
C PHE A 59 -5.63 -3.36 -7.75
N GLU A 60 -4.32 -3.29 -7.91
CA GLU A 60 -3.56 -4.11 -8.85
C GLU A 60 -3.13 -5.43 -8.21
N ILE A 61 -3.49 -6.55 -8.84
CA ILE A 61 -2.95 -7.86 -8.51
C ILE A 61 -1.73 -8.11 -9.40
N ILE A 62 -0.57 -8.29 -8.77
CA ILE A 62 0.70 -8.56 -9.45
C ILE A 62 1.08 -10.01 -9.19
N ALA A 63 1.30 -10.77 -10.27
CA ALA A 63 1.60 -12.19 -10.18
C ALA A 63 3.08 -12.40 -9.87
N HIS A 64 3.40 -12.68 -8.59
CA HIS A 64 4.76 -12.90 -8.10
C HIS A 64 5.39 -14.11 -8.80
N GLN A 65 6.49 -13.87 -9.53
CA GLN A 65 7.14 -14.82 -10.44
C GLN A 65 6.17 -15.49 -11.45
N GLY A 66 5.15 -14.76 -11.90
CA GLY A 66 4.08 -15.28 -12.77
C GLY A 66 2.98 -16.05 -12.05
N GLY A 67 2.90 -15.96 -10.71
CA GLY A 67 1.93 -16.72 -9.91
C GLY A 67 2.48 -18.09 -9.56
N LYS A 68 3.69 -18.14 -8.98
CA LYS A 68 4.43 -19.39 -8.71
C LYS A 68 3.72 -20.39 -7.79
N GLY A 69 2.66 -19.98 -7.09
CA GLY A 69 1.81 -20.85 -6.31
C GLY A 69 0.75 -21.57 -7.15
N ASP A 70 0.34 -20.99 -8.28
CA ASP A 70 -0.67 -21.54 -9.19
C ASP A 70 -0.04 -22.41 -10.31
N PHE A 71 1.14 -22.04 -10.80
CA PHE A 71 1.80 -22.68 -11.95
C PHE A 71 3.34 -22.58 -11.84
N PRO A 72 4.11 -23.47 -12.52
CA PRO A 72 5.56 -23.33 -12.67
C PRO A 72 6.03 -21.90 -13.00
N ALA A 73 6.82 -21.33 -12.08
CA ALA A 73 7.25 -19.93 -12.12
C ALA A 73 7.97 -19.56 -13.42
N HIS A 74 7.82 -18.30 -13.85
CA HIS A 74 8.51 -17.73 -15.01
C HIS A 74 8.38 -18.54 -16.31
N THR A 75 7.26 -19.23 -16.50
CA THR A 75 6.86 -19.81 -17.79
C THR A 75 5.85 -18.89 -18.46
N ARG A 76 5.75 -18.96 -19.79
CA ARG A 76 4.71 -18.21 -20.53
C ARG A 76 3.31 -18.61 -20.07
N GLU A 77 3.11 -19.89 -19.79
CA GLU A 77 1.87 -20.48 -19.32
C GLU A 77 1.46 -19.95 -17.94
N ALA A 78 2.42 -19.72 -17.03
CA ALA A 78 2.14 -19.08 -15.75
C ALA A 78 1.61 -17.65 -15.94
N TYR A 79 2.25 -16.86 -16.81
CA TYR A 79 1.80 -15.50 -17.12
C TYR A 79 0.41 -15.48 -17.75
N LEU A 80 0.11 -16.40 -18.68
CA LEU A 80 -1.24 -16.56 -19.24
C LEU A 80 -2.28 -16.90 -18.16
N LEU A 81 -1.97 -17.84 -17.26
CA LEU A 81 -2.88 -18.22 -16.18
C LEU A 81 -3.09 -17.05 -15.20
N ALA A 82 -2.02 -16.34 -14.85
CA ALA A 82 -2.09 -15.17 -13.98
C ALA A 82 -3.00 -14.07 -14.58
N LYS A 83 -2.82 -13.73 -15.86
CA LYS A 83 -3.70 -12.79 -16.56
C LYS A 83 -5.15 -13.27 -16.57
N LYS A 84 -5.39 -14.56 -16.88
CA LYS A 84 -6.74 -15.15 -16.85
C LYS A 84 -7.39 -15.05 -15.47
N ASN A 85 -6.57 -15.13 -14.41
CA ASN A 85 -7.01 -15.00 -13.01
C ASN A 85 -7.18 -13.54 -12.55
N GLY A 86 -6.99 -12.56 -13.44
CA GLY A 86 -7.22 -11.13 -13.16
C GLY A 86 -5.99 -10.37 -12.67
N ALA A 87 -4.78 -10.91 -12.84
CA ALA A 87 -3.56 -10.13 -12.63
C ALA A 87 -3.50 -8.96 -13.63
N GLY A 88 -3.11 -7.78 -13.13
CA GLY A 88 -2.86 -6.57 -13.93
C GLY A 88 -1.37 -6.35 -14.23
N GLY A 89 -0.49 -7.07 -13.53
CA GLY A 89 0.93 -7.04 -13.78
C GLY A 89 1.65 -8.36 -13.51
N PHE A 90 2.83 -8.51 -14.08
CA PHE A 90 3.70 -9.65 -13.90
C PHE A 90 4.98 -9.24 -13.20
N ASP A 91 5.36 -10.06 -12.24
CA ASP A 91 6.63 -9.95 -11.57
C ASP A 91 7.67 -10.85 -12.26
N MET A 92 8.83 -10.27 -12.58
CA MET A 92 9.82 -10.86 -13.47
C MET A 92 11.22 -10.64 -12.91
N ASP A 93 11.79 -11.67 -12.31
CA ASP A 93 13.20 -11.70 -11.95
C ASP A 93 14.01 -11.99 -13.20
N ILE A 94 15.02 -11.17 -13.51
CA ILE A 94 15.79 -11.32 -14.74
C ILE A 94 17.21 -11.82 -14.48
N ARG A 95 17.69 -12.69 -15.38
CA ARG A 95 19.08 -13.16 -15.44
C ARG A 95 19.58 -13.26 -16.86
N MET A 96 20.88 -13.09 -17.03
CA MET A 96 21.58 -13.24 -18.29
C MET A 96 22.31 -14.58 -18.38
N SER A 97 22.20 -15.25 -19.52
CA SER A 97 22.97 -16.46 -19.86
C SER A 97 24.42 -16.11 -20.23
N ALA A 98 25.29 -17.12 -20.30
CA ALA A 98 26.71 -16.97 -20.65
C ALA A 98 26.96 -16.33 -22.03
N ASP A 99 25.99 -16.45 -22.94
CA ASP A 99 25.99 -15.89 -24.29
C ASP A 99 25.11 -14.65 -24.46
N GLY A 100 24.66 -14.04 -23.37
CA GLY A 100 23.96 -12.74 -23.37
C GLY A 100 22.44 -12.78 -23.54
N GLY A 101 21.82 -13.97 -23.48
CA GLY A 101 20.37 -14.13 -23.52
C GLY A 101 19.70 -13.76 -22.20
N MET A 102 18.64 -12.95 -22.25
CA MET A 102 17.87 -12.53 -21.07
C MET A 102 16.70 -13.48 -20.80
N TYR A 103 16.59 -13.95 -19.55
CA TYR A 103 15.57 -14.89 -19.10
C TYR A 103 14.90 -14.43 -17.80
N CYS A 104 13.69 -14.92 -17.60
CA CYS A 104 12.96 -14.76 -16.36
C CYS A 104 13.32 -15.91 -15.40
N PHE A 105 14.11 -15.65 -14.35
CA PHE A 105 14.57 -16.66 -13.40
C PHE A 105 15.02 -16.06 -12.07
N HIS A 106 14.45 -16.50 -10.95
CA HIS A 106 14.77 -15.97 -9.62
C HIS A 106 16.05 -16.58 -8.99
N GLY A 107 16.22 -17.90 -9.06
CA GLY A 107 17.26 -18.63 -8.32
C GLY A 107 18.69 -18.38 -8.82
N ASN A 108 19.71 -18.64 -7.99
CA ASN A 108 21.11 -18.56 -8.44
C ASN A 108 21.52 -19.82 -9.21
N SER A 109 20.95 -20.97 -8.86
CA SER A 109 21.22 -22.24 -9.52
C SER A 109 19.97 -22.81 -10.20
N LEU A 110 20.21 -23.54 -11.30
CA LEU A 110 19.15 -24.08 -12.14
C LEU A 110 18.29 -25.10 -11.43
N GLU A 111 18.87 -25.88 -10.50
CA GLU A 111 18.15 -26.91 -9.76
C GLU A 111 17.09 -26.36 -8.78
N GLU A 112 17.05 -25.05 -8.54
CA GLU A 112 16.02 -24.41 -7.70
C GLU A 112 14.62 -24.51 -8.32
N SER A 113 14.49 -24.49 -9.64
CA SER A 113 13.19 -24.54 -10.33
C SER A 113 13.15 -25.38 -11.60
N SER A 114 14.29 -25.92 -12.08
CA SER A 114 14.36 -26.75 -13.28
C SER A 114 14.99 -28.13 -13.03
N ASP A 115 15.15 -28.91 -14.10
CA ASP A 115 15.93 -30.15 -14.15
C ASP A 115 17.43 -29.93 -14.40
N GLY A 116 17.85 -28.69 -14.66
CA GLY A 116 19.25 -28.32 -14.85
C GLY A 116 20.08 -28.38 -13.57
N THR A 117 21.40 -28.25 -13.73
CA THR A 117 22.35 -28.18 -12.61
C THR A 117 23.39 -27.08 -12.82
N GLY A 118 23.81 -26.48 -11.72
CA GLY A 118 24.84 -25.44 -11.69
C GLY A 118 24.26 -24.04 -11.79
N LYS A 119 25.13 -23.04 -11.89
CA LYS A 119 24.73 -21.64 -11.93
C LYS A 119 24.03 -21.30 -13.25
N PHE A 120 23.05 -20.40 -13.17
CA PHE A 120 22.36 -19.91 -14.35
C PHE A 120 23.32 -19.22 -15.33
N GLU A 121 24.19 -18.34 -14.80
CA GLU A 121 25.13 -17.51 -15.56
C GLU A 121 26.21 -18.30 -16.33
N ASP A 122 26.43 -19.56 -15.98
CA ASP A 122 27.42 -20.43 -16.64
C ASP A 122 26.84 -21.17 -17.86
N LYS A 123 25.53 -21.07 -18.11
CA LYS A 123 24.85 -21.77 -19.20
C LYS A 123 24.58 -20.87 -20.39
N THR A 124 24.73 -21.41 -21.58
CA THR A 124 24.33 -20.76 -22.83
C THR A 124 22.80 -20.77 -22.99
N SER A 125 22.31 -19.87 -23.83
CA SER A 125 20.91 -19.82 -24.26
C SER A 125 20.39 -21.16 -24.78
N GLY A 126 21.21 -21.86 -25.59
CA GLY A 126 20.84 -23.17 -26.12
C GLY A 126 20.72 -24.27 -25.06
N GLU A 127 21.51 -24.19 -23.99
CA GLU A 127 21.38 -25.11 -22.85
C GLU A 127 20.13 -24.79 -22.02
N ILE A 128 19.89 -23.51 -21.72
CA ILE A 128 18.75 -23.06 -20.90
C ILE A 128 17.41 -23.36 -21.59
N ASP A 129 17.31 -23.13 -22.90
CA ASP A 129 16.10 -23.41 -23.68
C ASP A 129 15.70 -24.90 -23.68
N ASN A 130 16.63 -25.80 -23.36
CA ASN A 130 16.37 -27.24 -23.30
C ASN A 130 15.85 -27.73 -21.95
N LEU A 131 15.93 -26.91 -20.90
CA LEU A 131 15.48 -27.25 -19.55
C LEU A 131 13.95 -27.34 -19.43
N ASP A 132 13.48 -28.04 -18.41
CA ASP A 132 12.08 -28.11 -17.99
C ASP A 132 11.86 -27.32 -16.69
N ALA A 133 11.29 -26.13 -16.81
CA ALA A 133 10.90 -25.26 -15.70
C ALA A 133 9.75 -25.84 -14.85
N GLY A 134 9.06 -26.87 -15.33
CA GLY A 134 8.01 -27.60 -14.60
C GLY A 134 8.56 -28.67 -13.64
N TYR A 135 9.85 -29.02 -13.75
CA TYR A 135 10.40 -30.24 -13.13
C TYR A 135 10.31 -30.28 -11.60
N LYS A 136 10.45 -29.11 -10.95
CA LYS A 136 10.44 -28.94 -9.49
C LYS A 136 9.11 -28.45 -8.94
N PHE A 137 8.19 -28.04 -9.80
CA PHE A 137 6.92 -27.49 -9.33
C PHE A 137 6.07 -28.57 -8.65
N SER A 138 5.61 -28.24 -7.45
CA SER A 138 4.73 -29.10 -6.67
C SER A 138 3.69 -28.26 -5.94
N PRO A 139 2.40 -28.40 -6.29
CA PRO A 139 1.33 -27.64 -5.64
C PRO A 139 0.96 -28.18 -4.24
N ASP A 140 1.47 -29.36 -3.88
CA ASP A 140 1.09 -30.10 -2.66
C ASP A 140 2.27 -30.36 -1.71
N GLY A 141 3.32 -29.55 -1.81
CA GLY A 141 4.47 -29.59 -0.91
C GLY A 141 5.43 -30.76 -1.18
N GLY A 142 5.55 -31.20 -2.43
CA GLY A 142 6.50 -32.21 -2.89
C GLY A 142 5.93 -33.61 -3.03
N LYS A 143 4.62 -33.81 -2.87
CA LYS A 143 4.00 -35.14 -3.01
C LYS A 143 3.78 -35.50 -4.48
N THR A 144 3.41 -34.53 -5.30
CA THR A 144 3.26 -34.69 -6.75
C THR A 144 3.99 -33.61 -7.54
N PHE A 145 4.38 -33.95 -8.77
CA PHE A 145 5.06 -33.06 -9.71
C PHE A 145 4.35 -33.10 -11.07
N PRO A 146 3.16 -32.48 -11.18
CA PRO A 146 2.26 -32.67 -12.33
C PRO A 146 2.84 -32.16 -13.66
N TYR A 147 3.78 -31.22 -13.60
CA TYR A 147 4.42 -30.62 -14.77
C TYR A 147 5.84 -31.14 -15.05
N ARG A 148 6.29 -32.16 -14.30
CA ARG A 148 7.56 -32.82 -14.60
C ARG A 148 7.49 -33.52 -15.95
N ASP A 149 8.56 -33.36 -16.73
CA ASP A 149 8.75 -33.93 -18.07
C ASP A 149 7.67 -33.46 -19.07
N LYS A 150 7.10 -32.26 -18.83
CA LYS A 150 6.14 -31.62 -19.75
C LYS A 150 6.81 -30.62 -20.68
N GLY A 151 8.10 -30.32 -20.44
CA GLY A 151 8.90 -29.48 -21.33
C GLY A 151 8.53 -28.01 -21.27
N LEU A 152 8.07 -27.53 -20.11
CA LEU A 152 7.79 -26.11 -19.91
C LEU A 152 9.09 -25.33 -19.93
N LYS A 153 9.11 -24.19 -20.63
CA LYS A 153 10.35 -23.44 -20.86
C LYS A 153 10.48 -22.27 -19.89
N ILE A 154 11.71 -22.05 -19.43
CA ILE A 154 12.08 -20.81 -18.76
C ILE A 154 11.87 -19.69 -19.76
N ALA A 155 11.03 -18.71 -19.43
CA ALA A 155 10.66 -17.67 -20.38
C ALA A 155 11.85 -16.76 -20.69
N ARG A 156 12.14 -16.57 -21.98
CA ARG A 156 13.01 -15.48 -22.44
C ARG A 156 12.31 -14.16 -22.22
N LEU A 157 13.02 -13.16 -21.71
CA LEU A 157 12.45 -11.84 -21.42
C LEU A 157 11.84 -11.22 -22.68
N ALA A 158 12.61 -11.17 -23.77
CA ALA A 158 12.18 -10.60 -25.05
C ALA A 158 10.88 -11.24 -25.57
N ASP A 159 10.70 -12.55 -25.40
CA ASP A 159 9.48 -13.26 -25.82
C ASP A 159 8.24 -12.81 -25.05
N ILE A 160 8.37 -12.57 -23.74
CA ILE A 160 7.27 -12.06 -22.91
C ILE A 160 7.00 -10.58 -23.20
N LEU A 161 8.05 -9.77 -23.41
CA LEU A 161 7.89 -8.33 -23.67
C LEU A 161 7.17 -8.05 -25.01
N ARG A 162 7.39 -8.87 -26.03
CA ARG A 162 6.77 -8.72 -27.36
C ARG A 162 5.47 -9.51 -27.55
N ASP A 163 5.04 -10.25 -26.54
CA ASP A 163 3.86 -11.11 -26.64
C ASP A 163 2.57 -10.29 -26.75
N GLU A 164 1.81 -10.50 -27.82
CA GLU A 164 0.52 -9.82 -28.05
C GLU A 164 -0.53 -10.17 -26.99
N ASP A 165 -0.43 -11.35 -26.37
CA ASP A 165 -1.31 -11.74 -25.27
C ASP A 165 -1.05 -10.90 -24.01
N PHE A 166 0.08 -10.18 -23.92
CA PHE A 166 0.51 -9.42 -22.73
C PHE A 166 0.63 -7.91 -22.96
N LYS A 167 0.09 -7.35 -24.04
CA LYS A 167 0.20 -5.92 -24.38
C LYS A 167 -0.46 -4.95 -23.39
N ASP A 168 -1.44 -5.43 -22.64
CA ASP A 168 -2.20 -4.73 -21.59
C ASP A 168 -1.62 -4.92 -20.19
N MET A 169 -0.55 -5.71 -20.06
CA MET A 169 0.07 -6.04 -18.78
C MET A 169 1.17 -5.04 -18.40
N THR A 170 1.23 -4.69 -17.11
CA THR A 170 2.40 -4.03 -16.51
C THR A 170 3.49 -5.06 -16.21
N PHE A 171 4.74 -4.75 -16.54
CA PHE A 171 5.90 -5.57 -16.18
C PHE A 171 6.65 -4.97 -14.99
N TYR A 172 6.76 -5.75 -13.93
CA TYR A 172 7.58 -5.45 -12.76
C TYR A 172 8.87 -6.24 -12.86
N ILE A 173 9.95 -5.59 -13.27
CA ILE A 173 11.25 -6.25 -13.48
C ILE A 173 12.11 -6.09 -12.24
N HIS A 174 12.40 -7.21 -11.59
CA HIS A 174 13.37 -7.32 -10.51
C HIS A 174 14.78 -7.49 -11.08
N TYR A 175 15.58 -6.42 -11.01
CA TYR A 175 16.97 -6.47 -11.43
C TYR A 175 17.81 -7.15 -10.34
N GLN A 176 18.18 -8.41 -10.55
CA GLN A 176 18.96 -9.21 -9.59
C GLN A 176 20.40 -9.49 -10.05
N ASP A 177 20.68 -9.30 -11.34
CA ASP A 177 21.94 -9.74 -11.94
C ASP A 177 23.11 -8.78 -11.68
N GLN A 178 24.31 -9.33 -11.53
CA GLN A 178 25.56 -8.57 -11.37
C GLN A 178 26.50 -8.76 -12.57
N ILE A 179 26.07 -9.49 -13.62
CA ILE A 179 26.86 -9.69 -14.84
C ILE A 179 26.93 -8.39 -15.65
N ALA A 180 28.14 -8.03 -16.09
CA ALA A 180 28.39 -6.89 -16.95
C ALA A 180 27.62 -7.01 -18.29
N GLY A 181 27.01 -5.92 -18.75
CA GLY A 181 26.21 -5.90 -19.98
C GLY A 181 24.74 -6.24 -19.80
N THR A 182 24.32 -6.79 -18.64
CA THR A 182 22.89 -7.09 -18.37
C THR A 182 22.03 -5.83 -18.49
N MET A 183 22.49 -4.71 -17.92
CA MET A 183 21.78 -3.43 -18.01
C MET A 183 21.66 -2.93 -19.45
N ASP A 184 22.76 -2.95 -20.21
CA ASP A 184 22.76 -2.52 -21.61
C ASP A 184 21.76 -3.35 -22.44
N ARG A 185 21.78 -4.68 -22.25
CA ARG A 185 20.85 -5.58 -22.92
C ARG A 185 19.40 -5.33 -22.53
N LEU A 186 19.13 -5.07 -21.25
CA LEU A 186 17.79 -4.72 -20.77
C LEU A 186 17.30 -3.40 -21.36
N VAL A 187 18.17 -2.38 -21.43
CA VAL A 187 17.87 -1.09 -22.07
C VAL A 187 17.55 -1.28 -23.55
N GLU A 188 18.32 -2.09 -24.26
CA GLU A 188 18.06 -2.46 -25.65
C GLU A 188 16.68 -3.09 -25.82
N ASP A 189 16.36 -4.15 -25.06
CA ASP A 189 15.06 -4.83 -25.12
C ASP A 189 13.90 -3.86 -24.82
N VAL A 190 14.06 -3.00 -23.80
CA VAL A 190 13.01 -2.05 -23.41
C VAL A 190 12.73 -1.02 -24.51
N ASN A 191 13.78 -0.51 -25.15
CA ASN A 191 13.67 0.48 -26.22
C ASN A 191 13.18 -0.16 -27.53
N GLU A 192 13.70 -1.33 -27.90
CA GLU A 192 13.32 -2.07 -29.11
C GLU A 192 11.83 -2.41 -29.09
N PHE A 193 11.32 -2.91 -27.95
CA PHE A 193 9.93 -3.32 -27.82
C PHE A 193 8.99 -2.19 -27.36
N GLY A 194 9.51 -0.99 -27.09
CA GLY A 194 8.71 0.18 -26.69
C GLY A 194 7.91 -0.02 -25.40
N VAL A 195 8.40 -0.87 -24.47
CA VAL A 195 7.65 -1.28 -23.27
C VAL A 195 7.85 -0.36 -22.07
N ALA A 196 8.69 0.68 -22.18
CA ALA A 196 8.97 1.62 -21.08
C ALA A 196 7.71 2.19 -20.36
N PRO A 197 6.60 2.57 -21.05
CA PRO A 197 5.40 3.08 -20.38
C PRO A 197 4.73 2.06 -19.44
N ARG A 198 4.85 0.78 -19.76
CA ARG A 198 4.26 -0.34 -19.02
C ARG A 198 5.26 -1.12 -18.18
N LEU A 199 6.48 -0.59 -18.00
CA LEU A 199 7.52 -1.20 -17.19
C LEU A 199 7.73 -0.42 -15.89
N VAL A 200 7.84 -1.16 -14.79
CA VAL A 200 8.29 -0.68 -13.48
C VAL A 200 9.51 -1.51 -13.08
N VAL A 201 10.68 -0.90 -13.02
CA VAL A 201 11.87 -1.58 -12.48
C VAL A 201 11.85 -1.52 -10.97
N VAL A 202 12.02 -2.65 -10.31
CA VAL A 202 11.93 -2.80 -8.86
C VAL A 202 13.13 -3.58 -8.34
N GLY A 203 13.49 -3.38 -7.08
CA GLY A 203 14.68 -3.97 -6.50
C GLY A 203 15.14 -3.22 -5.25
N PHE A 204 16.20 -3.74 -4.63
CA PHE A 204 16.73 -3.16 -3.39
C PHE A 204 17.87 -2.15 -3.64
N ASP A 205 18.71 -2.38 -4.65
CA ASP A 205 19.80 -1.46 -5.02
C ASP A 205 19.25 -0.31 -5.86
N GLU A 206 19.43 0.93 -5.41
CA GLU A 206 18.98 2.12 -6.14
C GLU A 206 19.65 2.29 -7.51
N LYS A 207 20.93 1.89 -7.65
CA LYS A 207 21.73 2.20 -8.84
C LYS A 207 21.10 1.67 -10.13
N PRO A 208 20.80 0.35 -10.27
CA PRO A 208 20.20 -0.16 -11.50
C PRO A 208 18.79 0.42 -11.77
N LEU A 209 18.03 0.74 -10.72
CA LEU A 209 16.68 1.31 -10.86
C LEU A 209 16.74 2.74 -11.43
N ILE A 210 17.69 3.54 -10.95
CA ILE A 210 17.92 4.90 -11.43
C ILE A 210 18.44 4.85 -12.86
N GLU A 211 19.43 4.01 -13.14
CA GLU A 211 20.06 3.87 -14.44
C GLU A 211 19.06 3.49 -15.53
N LEU A 212 18.25 2.45 -15.31
CA LEU A 212 17.25 2.03 -16.30
C LEU A 212 16.19 3.12 -16.53
N LYS A 213 15.74 3.81 -15.47
CA LYS A 213 14.80 4.93 -15.59
C LYS A 213 15.38 6.08 -16.39
N GLU A 214 16.63 6.46 -16.13
CA GLU A 214 17.29 7.57 -16.84
C GLU A 214 17.53 7.25 -18.32
N GLN A 215 17.81 5.99 -18.66
CA GLN A 215 18.05 5.58 -20.05
C GLN A 215 16.78 5.30 -20.87
N THR A 216 15.70 4.83 -20.24
CA THR A 216 14.49 4.37 -20.96
C THR A 216 13.24 5.21 -20.68
N GLY A 217 13.24 6.02 -19.62
CA GLY A 217 12.06 6.75 -19.15
C GLY A 217 11.02 5.89 -18.45
N CYS A 218 11.32 4.63 -18.12
CA CYS A 218 10.40 3.74 -17.42
C CYS A 218 10.03 4.25 -16.00
N ARG A 219 9.05 3.59 -15.38
CA ARG A 219 8.77 3.79 -13.96
C ARG A 219 9.75 2.98 -13.11
N ARG A 220 9.95 3.38 -11.85
CA ARG A 220 10.76 2.61 -10.90
C ARG A 220 10.21 2.56 -9.48
N GLY A 221 10.56 1.50 -8.77
CA GLY A 221 10.42 1.39 -7.32
C GLY A 221 11.42 2.27 -6.57
N ALA A 222 11.10 2.57 -5.31
CA ALA A 222 12.06 3.09 -4.34
C ALA A 222 13.05 1.98 -3.99
N GLY A 223 14.35 2.28 -4.01
CA GLY A 223 15.36 1.36 -3.46
C GLY A 223 15.24 1.22 -1.94
N ALA A 224 16.05 0.36 -1.35
CA ALA A 224 15.97 0.06 0.09
C ALA A 224 16.27 1.30 0.96
N LEU A 225 17.31 2.07 0.63
CA LEU A 225 17.69 3.27 1.37
C LEU A 225 16.69 4.41 1.13
N GLU A 226 16.19 4.55 -0.10
CA GLU A 226 15.12 5.52 -0.39
C GLU A 226 13.85 5.22 0.40
N SER A 227 13.45 3.95 0.47
CA SER A 227 12.29 3.49 1.23
C SER A 227 12.45 3.79 2.73
N LEU A 228 13.62 3.53 3.31
CA LEU A 228 13.90 3.88 4.70
C LEU A 228 13.81 5.37 4.97
N LYS A 229 14.48 6.19 4.15
CA LYS A 229 14.49 7.65 4.31
C LYS A 229 13.09 8.21 4.20
N PHE A 230 12.28 7.67 3.29
CA PHE A 230 10.87 8.01 3.17
C PHE A 230 10.10 7.65 4.44
N MET A 231 10.20 6.40 4.91
CA MET A 231 9.51 5.95 6.12
C MET A 231 9.92 6.75 7.37
N GLU A 232 11.21 7.07 7.52
CA GLU A 232 11.73 7.91 8.60
C GLU A 232 11.21 9.35 8.51
N ALA A 233 11.18 9.93 7.31
CA ALA A 233 10.63 11.26 7.08
C ALA A 233 9.13 11.32 7.44
N VAL A 234 8.34 10.33 7.02
CA VAL A 234 6.92 10.24 7.37
C VAL A 234 6.74 10.15 8.88
N LYS A 235 7.47 9.26 9.55
CA LYS A 235 7.39 9.08 11.01
C LYS A 235 7.85 10.28 11.82
N SER A 236 8.83 11.02 11.32
CA SER A 236 9.32 12.24 11.97
C SER A 236 8.46 13.47 11.69
N GLY A 237 7.43 13.35 10.83
CA GLY A 237 6.60 14.48 10.41
C GLY A 237 7.34 15.46 9.50
N LYS A 238 8.44 15.04 8.87
CA LYS A 238 9.18 15.87 7.92
C LYS A 238 8.34 16.08 6.67
N THR A 239 8.20 17.34 6.23
CA THR A 239 7.54 17.67 4.97
C THR A 239 8.32 17.06 3.80
N LEU A 240 7.64 16.22 3.02
CA LEU A 240 8.15 15.63 1.79
C LEU A 240 7.56 16.36 0.58
N LYS A 241 8.36 16.58 -0.46
CA LYS A 241 7.90 17.11 -1.74
C LYS A 241 7.97 16.03 -2.80
N LYS A 242 7.05 16.08 -3.76
CA LYS A 242 6.95 15.08 -4.82
C LYS A 242 8.22 15.06 -5.69
N GLU A 243 8.80 16.23 -5.91
CA GLU A 243 9.97 16.46 -6.76
C GLU A 243 11.24 15.85 -6.17
N ASP A 244 11.30 15.70 -4.84
CA ASP A 244 12.42 15.09 -4.13
C ASP A 244 12.43 13.56 -4.25
N LEU A 245 11.28 12.97 -4.64
CA LEU A 245 11.11 11.53 -4.77
C LEU A 245 11.20 11.13 -6.24
N ARG A 246 12.39 10.67 -6.64
CA ARG A 246 12.67 10.25 -8.03
C ARG A 246 12.17 8.85 -8.39
N TRP A 247 11.43 8.20 -7.50
CA TRP A 247 10.77 6.91 -7.68
C TRP A 247 9.25 7.06 -7.83
N ASP A 248 8.58 6.06 -8.36
CA ASP A 248 7.14 6.07 -8.69
C ASP A 248 6.32 5.18 -7.76
N VAL A 249 6.93 4.10 -7.27
CA VAL A 249 6.27 3.06 -6.46
C VAL A 249 7.07 2.81 -5.18
N LEU A 250 6.40 2.81 -4.03
CA LEU A 250 6.94 2.29 -2.79
C LEU A 250 6.51 0.82 -2.65
N THR A 251 7.49 -0.08 -2.60
CA THR A 251 7.26 -1.51 -2.41
C THR A 251 7.54 -1.89 -0.96
N ILE A 252 6.53 -2.36 -0.23
CA ILE A 252 6.63 -2.65 1.21
C ILE A 252 6.46 -4.15 1.45
N GLY A 253 7.37 -4.75 2.23
CA GLY A 253 7.24 -6.13 2.67
C GLY A 253 6.01 -6.29 3.59
N GLY A 254 5.08 -7.16 3.21
CA GLY A 254 3.83 -7.43 3.92
C GLY A 254 4.06 -8.12 5.26
N GLU A 255 4.86 -9.18 5.31
CA GLU A 255 5.26 -9.88 6.53
C GLU A 255 6.37 -10.83 6.07
N GLU A 256 7.55 -10.77 6.68
CA GLU A 256 8.60 -11.76 6.42
C GLU A 256 9.12 -12.30 7.75
N THR A 257 8.52 -13.41 8.18
CA THR A 257 8.96 -14.22 9.32
C THR A 257 9.82 -15.43 8.94
N ASP A 258 10.20 -15.68 7.67
CA ASP A 258 10.85 -16.96 7.32
C ASP A 258 11.87 -16.93 6.15
N SER A 259 12.82 -16.00 6.13
CA SER A 259 13.99 -16.16 5.24
C SER A 259 15.32 -15.85 5.94
N GLU A 260 16.06 -16.89 6.31
CA GLU A 260 17.43 -16.83 6.87
C GLU A 260 18.52 -16.57 5.80
N LYS A 261 18.19 -16.05 4.62
CA LYS A 261 19.19 -15.81 3.57
C LYS A 261 19.98 -14.51 3.84
N PRO A 262 21.32 -14.56 3.90
CA PRO A 262 22.15 -13.36 4.02
C PRO A 262 22.22 -12.66 2.66
N MET A 263 21.65 -11.45 2.58
CA MET A 263 21.79 -10.54 1.43
C MET A 263 22.43 -9.22 1.88
N ASP A 264 22.90 -8.42 0.93
CA ASP A 264 23.92 -7.37 1.09
C ASP A 264 23.85 -6.47 2.34
N LYS A 265 25.06 -6.19 2.85
CA LYS A 265 25.41 -5.68 4.19
C LYS A 265 24.63 -4.43 4.67
N TYR A 266 24.13 -3.60 3.76
CA TYR A 266 23.43 -2.35 4.10
C TYR A 266 21.89 -2.42 3.90
N GLY A 267 21.41 -3.05 2.82
CA GLY A 267 19.97 -3.26 2.59
C GLY A 267 19.35 -4.28 3.55
N SER A 268 20.12 -5.31 3.95
CA SER A 268 19.69 -6.35 4.89
C SER A 268 19.43 -5.83 6.31
N GLN A 269 20.29 -4.96 6.84
CA GLN A 269 20.16 -4.45 8.22
C GLN A 269 18.97 -3.49 8.35
N ALA A 270 18.80 -2.65 7.33
CA ALA A 270 17.68 -1.75 7.13
C ALA A 270 16.32 -2.46 7.11
N MET A 271 16.20 -3.48 6.26
CA MET A 271 14.96 -4.25 6.12
C MET A 271 14.72 -5.14 7.34
N THR A 272 15.77 -5.67 7.98
CA THR A 272 15.66 -6.38 9.27
C THR A 272 15.12 -5.49 10.39
N TRP A 273 15.43 -4.20 10.40
CA TRP A 273 14.85 -3.24 11.33
C TRP A 273 13.37 -2.98 11.04
N ALA A 274 12.98 -2.79 9.77
CA ALA A 274 11.58 -2.62 9.38
C ALA A 274 10.73 -3.88 9.72
N ARG A 275 11.28 -5.08 9.46
CA ARG A 275 10.71 -6.40 9.79
C ARG A 275 10.43 -6.56 11.30
N LYS A 276 11.36 -6.15 12.17
CA LYS A 276 11.18 -6.21 13.64
C LYS A 276 10.04 -5.32 14.16
N ASN A 277 9.61 -4.32 13.40
CA ASN A 277 8.66 -3.30 13.85
C ASN A 277 7.22 -3.48 13.31
N LYS A 278 6.91 -4.58 12.61
CA LYS A 278 5.55 -4.98 12.19
C LYS A 278 4.73 -3.85 11.53
N LEU A 279 5.08 -3.44 10.31
CA LEU A 279 4.29 -2.44 9.56
C LEU A 279 3.74 -3.03 8.26
N PRO A 280 2.48 -2.69 7.95
CA PRO A 280 2.22 -1.59 7.03
C PRO A 280 1.53 -0.45 7.76
N ASP A 281 2.24 0.67 7.93
CA ASP A 281 1.66 1.89 8.52
C ASP A 281 0.78 2.58 7.48
N ILE A 282 -0.46 2.94 7.85
CA ILE A 282 -1.36 3.68 6.94
C ILE A 282 -0.76 5.04 6.57
N ASP A 283 0.09 5.59 7.43
CA ASP A 283 0.78 6.86 7.20
C ASP A 283 1.61 6.84 5.91
N TYR A 284 2.25 5.71 5.59
CA TYR A 284 3.03 5.59 4.36
C TYR A 284 2.14 5.59 3.12
N VAL A 285 0.97 4.96 3.20
CA VAL A 285 -0.02 4.94 2.12
C VAL A 285 -0.56 6.34 1.88
N LEU A 286 -0.94 7.04 2.95
CA LEU A 286 -1.44 8.41 2.87
C LEU A 286 -0.37 9.36 2.32
N ALA A 287 0.87 9.23 2.79
CA ALA A 287 1.99 10.01 2.28
C ALA A 287 2.24 9.74 0.79
N CYS A 288 2.25 8.46 0.36
CA CYS A 288 2.38 8.11 -1.06
C CYS A 288 1.27 8.73 -1.89
N LYS A 289 0.01 8.61 -1.47
CA LYS A 289 -1.14 9.18 -2.19
C LYS A 289 -1.04 10.70 -2.34
N ASN A 290 -0.70 11.41 -1.26
CA ASN A 290 -0.53 12.86 -1.29
C ASN A 290 0.60 13.31 -2.24
N LEU A 291 1.61 12.46 -2.41
CA LEU A 291 2.76 12.71 -3.29
C LEU A 291 2.55 12.14 -4.71
N GLY A 292 1.38 11.57 -5.00
CA GLY A 292 1.07 10.93 -6.28
C GLY A 292 1.96 9.73 -6.58
N LYS A 293 2.38 8.99 -5.55
CA LYS A 293 3.15 7.74 -5.63
C LYS A 293 2.23 6.55 -5.35
N LYS A 294 2.57 5.39 -5.90
CA LYS A 294 1.88 4.13 -5.57
C LYS A 294 2.50 3.48 -4.34
N ALA A 295 1.71 2.80 -3.53
CA ALA A 295 2.16 1.92 -2.45
C ALA A 295 1.67 0.49 -2.72
N ILE A 296 2.58 -0.46 -2.86
CA ILE A 296 2.26 -1.84 -3.24
C ILE A 296 2.96 -2.81 -2.29
N VAL A 297 2.27 -3.86 -1.85
CA VAL A 297 2.75 -4.79 -0.82
C VAL A 297 3.18 -6.12 -1.44
N TRP A 298 4.32 -6.65 -1.01
CA TRP A 298 4.78 -7.98 -1.43
C TRP A 298 5.16 -8.83 -0.21
N THR A 299 5.05 -10.15 -0.20
CA THR A 299 4.10 -10.95 -0.99
C THR A 299 2.91 -11.27 -0.10
N GLU A 300 1.69 -11.05 -0.59
CA GLU A 300 0.45 -11.32 0.14
C GLU A 300 -0.32 -12.46 -0.52
N ASP A 301 -0.54 -13.54 0.23
CA ASP A 301 -1.27 -14.73 -0.23
C ASP A 301 -2.58 -14.94 0.53
N ASP A 302 -2.78 -14.24 1.65
CA ASP A 302 -4.01 -14.29 2.42
C ASP A 302 -5.05 -13.32 1.84
N VAL A 303 -6.18 -13.88 1.39
CA VAL A 303 -7.24 -13.12 0.73
C VAL A 303 -7.89 -12.10 1.67
N ASP A 304 -8.05 -12.43 2.94
CA ASP A 304 -8.65 -11.52 3.92
C ASP A 304 -7.71 -10.33 4.20
N ARG A 305 -6.41 -10.57 4.27
CA ARG A 305 -5.39 -9.53 4.42
C ARG A 305 -5.26 -8.68 3.16
N ALA A 306 -5.31 -9.28 1.97
CA ALA A 306 -5.36 -8.55 0.71
C ALA A 306 -6.56 -7.58 0.63
N LYS A 307 -7.75 -8.03 1.03
CA LYS A 307 -8.95 -7.16 1.14
C LYS A 307 -8.75 -5.99 2.10
N LYS A 308 -8.03 -6.22 3.20
CA LYS A 308 -7.69 -5.19 4.19
C LYS A 308 -6.68 -4.19 3.62
N LEU A 309 -5.66 -4.63 2.92
CA LEU A 309 -4.68 -3.75 2.26
C LEU A 309 -5.35 -2.88 1.19
N ALA A 310 -6.18 -3.47 0.32
CA ALA A 310 -6.95 -2.72 -0.66
C ALA A 310 -7.87 -1.67 -0.01
N ALA A 311 -8.51 -2.04 1.09
CA ALA A 311 -9.33 -1.16 1.91
C ALA A 311 -8.54 0.03 2.51
N LEU A 312 -7.35 -0.24 3.07
CA LEU A 312 -6.44 0.77 3.62
C LEU A 312 -5.91 1.72 2.53
N GLY A 313 -6.12 1.38 1.26
CA GLY A 313 -5.81 2.22 0.13
C GLY A 313 -4.46 1.94 -0.50
N PHE A 314 -3.83 0.79 -0.23
CA PHE A 314 -2.72 0.32 -1.06
C PHE A 314 -3.18 0.24 -2.52
N ASP A 315 -2.25 0.45 -3.45
CA ASP A 315 -2.51 0.43 -4.89
C ASP A 315 -2.44 -1.00 -5.47
N GLY A 316 -1.88 -1.96 -4.74
CA GLY A 316 -1.84 -3.34 -5.16
C GLY A 316 -1.08 -4.28 -4.23
N ILE A 317 -1.02 -5.56 -4.63
CA ILE A 317 -0.22 -6.60 -3.99
C ILE A 317 0.53 -7.45 -5.01
N TRP A 318 1.70 -7.95 -4.63
CA TRP A 318 2.28 -9.17 -5.21
C TRP A 318 1.68 -10.38 -4.52
N THR A 319 1.31 -11.41 -5.28
CA THR A 319 0.79 -12.67 -4.74
C THR A 319 1.35 -13.87 -5.49
N ASN A 320 1.59 -14.98 -4.78
CA ASN A 320 1.91 -16.26 -5.39
C ASN A 320 0.68 -16.92 -6.01
N PHE A 321 -0.53 -16.56 -5.58
CA PHE A 321 -1.78 -17.21 -5.97
C PHE A 321 -2.80 -16.24 -6.57
N PRO A 322 -2.56 -15.67 -7.78
CA PRO A 322 -3.57 -14.87 -8.47
C PRO A 322 -4.96 -15.53 -8.53
N SER A 323 -5.03 -16.87 -8.66
CA SER A 323 -6.26 -17.66 -8.67
C SER A 323 -7.17 -17.42 -7.46
N LYS A 324 -6.60 -17.07 -6.30
CA LYS A 324 -7.33 -16.84 -5.05
C LYS A 324 -7.78 -15.39 -4.89
N MET A 325 -7.29 -14.46 -5.70
CA MET A 325 -7.47 -13.02 -5.49
C MET A 325 -8.69 -12.43 -6.20
N ALA A 326 -9.44 -13.23 -6.96
CA ALA A 326 -10.71 -12.79 -7.54
C ALA A 326 -11.66 -12.11 -6.51
N PRO A 327 -11.82 -12.58 -5.26
CA PRO A 327 -12.67 -11.92 -4.25
C PRO A 327 -12.14 -10.58 -3.74
N VAL A 328 -10.92 -10.17 -4.09
CA VAL A 328 -10.35 -8.87 -3.71
C VAL A 328 -10.78 -7.80 -4.72
N ILE A 329 -10.79 -8.15 -6.01
CA ILE A 329 -11.08 -7.26 -7.14
C ILE A 329 -12.53 -7.33 -7.63
N ASN A 330 -13.19 -8.49 -7.50
CA ASN A 330 -14.57 -8.73 -7.94
C ASN A 330 -15.56 -8.72 -6.77
N LEU A 331 -15.56 -7.64 -5.98
CA LEU A 331 -16.60 -7.44 -4.97
C LEU A 331 -17.82 -6.76 -5.59
N PRO A 332 -19.04 -7.08 -5.11
CA PRO A 332 -20.21 -6.32 -5.51
C PRO A 332 -19.94 -4.84 -5.24
N VAL A 333 -20.30 -4.00 -6.22
CA VAL A 333 -20.30 -2.54 -6.03
C VAL A 333 -21.16 -2.29 -4.81
N ALA A 334 -20.56 -1.84 -3.69
CA ALA A 334 -21.37 -1.37 -2.59
C ALA A 334 -22.30 -0.30 -3.15
N GLU A 335 -23.58 -0.34 -2.77
CA GLU A 335 -24.53 0.66 -3.24
C GLU A 335 -23.92 2.05 -3.01
N PRO A 336 -23.98 2.95 -4.02
CA PRO A 336 -23.45 4.28 -3.87
C PRO A 336 -24.01 4.88 -2.58
N VAL A 337 -23.08 5.27 -1.70
CA VAL A 337 -23.43 5.88 -0.43
C VAL A 337 -24.20 7.15 -0.77
N SER A 338 -25.33 7.38 -0.10
CA SER A 338 -26.17 8.51 -0.48
C SER A 338 -25.37 9.82 -0.40
N PRO A 339 -25.60 10.81 -1.28
CA PRO A 339 -24.90 12.09 -1.19
C PRO A 339 -25.00 12.75 0.19
N ALA A 340 -26.09 12.47 0.92
CA ALA A 340 -26.27 12.90 2.31
C ALA A 340 -25.30 12.22 3.28
N THR A 341 -25.10 10.90 3.13
CA THR A 341 -24.14 10.13 3.94
C THR A 341 -22.70 10.49 3.56
N GLU A 342 -22.40 10.78 2.30
CA GLU A 342 -21.09 11.26 1.86
C GLU A 342 -20.77 12.64 2.45
N LEU A 343 -21.71 13.59 2.34
CA LEU A 343 -21.59 14.91 2.95
C LEU A 343 -21.42 14.82 4.47
N ALA A 344 -22.22 13.97 5.13
CA ALA A 344 -22.13 13.70 6.55
C ALA A 344 -20.75 13.17 6.97
N THR A 345 -20.24 12.19 6.22
CA THR A 345 -18.90 11.62 6.44
C THR A 345 -17.81 12.67 6.29
N ASN A 346 -17.90 13.52 5.26
CA ASN A 346 -16.93 14.59 5.02
C ASN A 346 -16.97 15.65 6.12
N LEU A 347 -18.16 16.02 6.59
CA LEU A 347 -18.36 16.97 7.69
C LEU A 347 -17.76 16.45 9.00
N VAL A 348 -18.08 15.21 9.37
CA VAL A 348 -17.55 14.52 10.55
C VAL A 348 -16.01 14.45 10.50
N ASN A 349 -15.45 14.12 9.33
CA ASN A 349 -14.02 14.09 9.12
C ASN A 349 -13.36 15.47 9.29
N ALA A 350 -13.93 16.52 8.70
CA ALA A 350 -13.41 17.87 8.81
C ALA A 350 -13.43 18.40 10.26
N MET A 351 -14.47 18.06 11.03
CA MET A 351 -14.55 18.41 12.45
C MET A 351 -13.51 17.68 13.29
N ALA A 352 -13.35 16.38 13.03
CA ALA A 352 -12.32 15.56 13.66
C ALA A 352 -10.92 16.16 13.45
N ASP A 353 -10.62 16.53 12.20
CA ASP A 353 -9.37 17.19 11.81
C ASP A 353 -9.19 18.53 12.54
N GLY A 354 -10.25 19.34 12.65
CA GLY A 354 -10.23 20.61 13.38
C GLY A 354 -9.90 20.44 14.87
N ILE A 355 -10.49 19.46 15.54
CA ILE A 355 -10.25 19.19 16.98
C ILE A 355 -8.82 18.70 17.20
N LEU A 356 -8.32 17.79 16.36
CA LEU A 356 -6.94 17.34 16.38
C LEU A 356 -5.95 18.49 16.15
N ALA A 357 -6.23 19.38 15.20
CA ALA A 357 -5.40 20.56 14.92
C ALA A 357 -5.32 21.50 16.12
N LEU A 358 -6.45 21.77 16.78
CA LEU A 358 -6.49 22.59 17.99
C LEU A 358 -5.65 21.97 19.12
N TRP A 359 -5.75 20.66 19.31
CA TRP A 359 -4.95 19.98 20.32
C TRP A 359 -3.46 19.99 19.98
N ALA A 360 -3.10 19.77 18.71
CA ALA A 360 -1.74 19.88 18.21
C ALA A 360 -1.15 21.26 18.48
N VAL A 361 -1.89 22.34 18.19
CA VAL A 361 -1.52 23.72 18.49
C VAL A 361 -1.25 23.90 19.99
N GLN A 362 -2.15 23.45 20.87
CA GLN A 362 -1.96 23.58 22.32
C GLN A 362 -0.71 22.84 22.81
N ALA A 363 -0.45 21.64 22.29
CA ALA A 363 0.74 20.86 22.65
C ALA A 363 2.03 21.53 22.16
N MET A 364 2.02 22.08 20.95
CA MET A 364 3.15 22.83 20.38
C MET A 364 3.44 24.10 21.18
N GLN A 365 2.40 24.87 21.52
CA GLN A 365 2.52 26.08 22.36
C GLN A 365 3.13 25.75 23.72
N LYS A 366 2.67 24.68 24.39
CA LYS A 366 3.23 24.23 25.68
C LYS A 366 4.71 23.87 25.59
N ARG A 367 5.16 23.39 24.44
CA ARG A 367 6.56 23.03 24.16
C ARG A 367 7.36 24.18 23.52
N LYS A 368 6.75 25.36 23.34
CA LYS A 368 7.33 26.52 22.65
C LYS A 368 7.81 26.20 21.22
N ILE A 369 7.12 25.28 20.54
CA ILE A 369 7.37 24.94 19.14
C ILE A 369 6.65 25.98 18.26
N PRO A 370 7.31 26.54 17.23
CA PRO A 370 6.67 27.48 16.29
C PRO A 370 5.44 26.86 15.63
N LEU A 371 4.35 27.63 15.55
CA LEU A 371 3.10 27.22 14.92
C LEU A 371 3.17 27.52 13.42
N THR A 372 3.59 26.54 12.63
CA THR A 372 3.43 26.57 11.17
C THR A 372 2.36 25.56 10.75
N PRO A 373 1.67 25.75 9.61
CA PRO A 373 0.71 24.77 9.11
C PRO A 373 1.29 23.36 9.02
N GLU A 374 2.54 23.23 8.56
CA GLU A 374 3.24 21.96 8.44
C GLU A 374 3.59 21.36 9.80
N GLY A 375 3.97 22.20 10.77
CA GLY A 375 4.26 21.78 12.13
C GLY A 375 3.01 21.28 12.88
N ILE A 376 1.87 21.90 12.61
CA ILE A 376 0.57 21.47 13.15
C ILE A 376 0.17 20.13 12.54
N ASP A 377 0.25 19.96 11.21
CA ASP A 377 -0.03 18.68 10.55
C ASP A 377 0.90 17.56 11.05
N ALA A 378 2.21 17.84 11.16
CA ALA A 378 3.18 16.89 11.71
C ALA A 378 2.87 16.50 13.16
N GLN A 379 2.46 17.47 13.99
CA GLN A 379 2.09 17.20 15.37
C GLN A 379 0.75 16.44 15.47
N MET A 380 -0.22 16.71 14.60
CA MET A 380 -1.46 15.93 14.49
C MET A 380 -1.15 14.47 14.16
N ARG A 381 -0.34 14.21 13.12
CA ARG A 381 0.11 12.85 12.77
C ARG A 381 0.85 12.16 13.90
N ARG A 382 1.71 12.90 14.61
CA ARG A 382 2.44 12.37 15.77
C ARG A 382 1.50 12.00 16.92
N MET A 383 0.47 12.80 17.16
CA MET A 383 -0.58 12.48 18.16
C MET A 383 -1.39 11.27 17.73
N GLU A 384 -1.76 11.18 16.46
CA GLU A 384 -2.41 10.01 15.89
C GLU A 384 -1.54 8.76 16.12
N PHE A 385 -0.25 8.81 15.80
CA PHE A 385 0.72 7.72 16.01
C PHE A 385 0.91 7.33 17.48
N ASP A 386 1.14 8.32 18.36
CA ASP A 386 1.34 8.12 19.81
C ASP A 386 0.10 7.43 20.42
N TYR A 387 -1.10 7.71 19.90
CA TYR A 387 -2.31 7.03 20.31
C TYR A 387 -2.34 5.55 19.90
N ILE A 388 -1.94 5.21 18.67
CA ILE A 388 -1.93 3.82 18.17
C ILE A 388 -0.99 2.93 18.98
N LYS A 389 0.23 3.43 19.17
CA LYS A 389 1.34 2.66 19.76
C LYS A 389 1.46 2.84 21.27
N GLY A 390 0.75 3.80 21.83
CA GLY A 390 0.76 4.11 23.25
C GLY A 390 0.20 2.99 24.12
N SER A 391 0.77 2.88 25.32
CA SER A 391 0.22 2.07 26.41
C SER A 391 -1.23 2.49 26.70
N PRO A 392 -2.06 1.61 27.30
CA PRO A 392 -3.42 1.97 27.69
C PRO A 392 -3.51 3.24 28.54
N LYS A 393 -2.47 3.53 29.33
CA LYS A 393 -2.35 4.74 30.14
C LYS A 393 -2.09 5.99 29.29
N GLU A 394 -1.26 5.88 28.26
CA GLU A 394 -1.01 6.98 27.32
C GLU A 394 -2.25 7.28 26.49
N ARG A 395 -2.92 6.24 25.97
CA ARG A 395 -4.20 6.39 25.27
C ARG A 395 -5.25 7.10 26.12
N LYS A 396 -5.45 6.65 27.36
CA LYS A 396 -6.38 7.30 28.30
C LYS A 396 -6.05 8.78 28.52
N ARG A 397 -4.76 9.11 28.69
CA ARG A 397 -4.31 10.51 28.85
C ARG A 397 -4.60 11.35 27.61
N MET A 398 -4.53 10.74 26.43
CA MET A 398 -4.82 11.38 25.15
C MET A 398 -6.33 11.60 24.95
N GLU A 399 -7.15 10.61 25.29
CA GLU A 399 -8.62 10.73 25.34
C GLU A 399 -9.05 11.86 26.30
N GLU A 400 -8.45 11.91 27.50
CA GLU A 400 -8.67 12.99 28.49
C GLU A 400 -8.24 14.37 27.93
N GLY A 401 -7.13 14.43 27.19
CA GLY A 401 -6.66 15.66 26.55
C GLY A 401 -7.60 16.17 25.45
N LEU A 402 -8.09 15.28 24.59
CA LEU A 402 -9.09 15.61 23.57
C LEU A 402 -10.41 16.04 24.19
N GLN A 403 -10.82 15.37 25.27
CA GLN A 403 -12.02 15.74 26.02
C GLN A 403 -11.91 17.16 26.60
N LEU A 404 -10.74 17.56 27.12
CA LEU A 404 -10.52 18.93 27.60
C LEU A 404 -10.58 19.98 26.48
N VAL A 405 -10.09 19.67 25.28
CA VAL A 405 -10.18 20.57 24.11
C VAL A 405 -11.63 20.75 23.69
N LEU A 406 -12.41 19.67 23.72
CA LEU A 406 -13.85 19.69 23.44
C LEU A 406 -14.61 20.48 24.50
N GLU A 407 -14.34 20.23 25.78
CA GLU A 407 -14.95 20.96 26.89
C GLU A 407 -14.62 22.46 26.82
N TRP A 408 -13.39 22.83 26.41
CA TRP A 408 -13.00 24.21 26.16
C TRP A 408 -13.79 24.85 24.99
N TYR A 409 -13.95 24.12 23.89
CA TYR A 409 -14.72 24.58 22.73
C TYR A 409 -16.20 24.79 23.07
N MET A 410 -16.73 24.02 24.03
CA MET A 410 -18.13 24.03 24.46
C MET A 410 -18.40 24.95 25.67
N GLN A 411 -17.43 25.77 26.12
CA GLN A 411 -17.64 26.69 27.24
C GLN A 411 -18.63 27.81 26.89
N LYS A 412 -19.28 28.34 27.93
CA LYS A 412 -20.36 29.35 27.86
C LYS A 412 -20.02 30.66 27.12
N ASP A 413 -18.72 30.95 26.98
CA ASP A 413 -18.19 32.14 26.30
C ASP A 413 -17.57 31.83 24.92
N ALA A 414 -17.65 30.58 24.45
CA ALA A 414 -17.35 30.25 23.06
C ALA A 414 -18.42 30.91 22.16
N PRO A 415 -18.04 31.45 20.98
CA PRO A 415 -19.02 32.00 20.06
C PRO A 415 -20.10 30.94 19.79
N PRO A 416 -21.39 31.31 19.85
CA PRO A 416 -22.48 30.36 19.67
C PRO A 416 -22.26 29.62 18.35
N VAL A 417 -22.13 28.30 18.43
CA VAL A 417 -22.18 27.45 17.26
C VAL A 417 -23.56 27.67 16.64
N ASP A 418 -23.59 27.96 15.35
CA ASP A 418 -24.86 28.10 14.63
C ASP A 418 -25.73 26.87 14.94
N PRO A 419 -26.95 27.04 15.50
CA PRO A 419 -27.80 25.91 15.88
C PRO A 419 -28.12 24.97 14.71
N GLY A 420 -28.12 25.50 13.49
CA GLY A 420 -28.23 24.72 12.25
C GLY A 420 -26.97 23.91 11.98
N LEU A 421 -25.77 24.45 12.24
CA LEU A 421 -24.52 23.69 12.18
C LEU A 421 -24.49 22.57 13.22
N GLU A 422 -24.91 22.82 14.46
CA GLU A 422 -24.99 21.81 15.51
C GLU A 422 -25.95 20.66 15.13
N GLN A 423 -27.14 20.98 14.61
CA GLN A 423 -28.07 19.99 14.09
C GLN A 423 -27.52 19.23 12.87
N LEU A 424 -26.83 19.92 11.96
CA LEU A 424 -26.18 19.32 10.79
C LEU A 424 -25.13 18.29 11.21
N VAL A 425 -24.34 18.62 12.23
CA VAL A 425 -23.31 17.75 12.81
C VAL A 425 -23.92 16.54 13.49
N MET A 426 -24.95 16.74 14.31
CA MET A 426 -25.66 15.65 14.97
C MET A 426 -26.30 14.71 13.95
N HIS A 427 -26.92 15.26 12.92
CA HIS A 427 -27.50 14.48 11.83
C HIS A 427 -26.43 13.75 11.00
N ALA A 428 -25.28 14.41 10.75
CA ALA A 428 -24.15 13.79 10.07
C ALA A 428 -23.58 12.60 10.86
N VAL A 429 -23.39 12.74 12.17
CA VAL A 429 -22.95 11.66 13.05
C VAL A 429 -23.94 10.50 13.04
N GLU A 430 -25.24 10.78 13.12
CA GLU A 430 -26.29 9.75 13.02
C GLU A 430 -26.29 9.02 11.67
N LEU A 431 -26.12 9.75 10.56
CA LEU A 431 -26.02 9.19 9.21
C LEU A 431 -24.77 8.34 9.00
N THR A 432 -23.66 8.65 9.69
CA THR A 432 -22.44 7.83 9.64
C THR A 432 -22.48 6.59 10.54
N ASN A 433 -23.35 6.57 11.55
CA ASN A 433 -23.50 5.44 12.48
C ASN A 433 -24.55 4.42 12.02
N LYS A 434 -25.42 4.79 11.08
CA LYS A 434 -26.39 3.92 10.40
C LYS A 434 -25.77 3.34 9.14
#